data_AF-A0A2E1HGW1-F1
#
_entry.id   AF-A0A2E1HGW1-F1
#
_cell.length_a   1.000
_cell.length_b   1.000
_cell.length_c   1.000
_cell.angle_alpha   90.00
_cell.angle_beta   90.00
_cell.angle_gamma   90.00
#
_symmetry.space_group_name_H-M   'P 1'
#
loop_
_entity.id
_entity.type
_entity.pdbx_description
1 polymer ?
#
loop_
_entity_poly.entity_id
_entity_poly.type
_entity_poly.pdbx_seq_one_letter_code
_entity_poly.pdbx_strand_id
1 'polypeptide(L)'
;MGTAADRLTEFWGGFEGGRHWIHPADEAILRQDRYDARVRWDAPENQTDAVDEFRRERSRLQASLIPQPYIGDLRRADIVLCLLNPGLDPGNWLDEGSRTVTRALKLSGLHQAPLASPFWCVDPEIANTGAFRWWWPKFAALADGLVADGWSFDEAMSSLAQRVACVEIVAYHSRRSNLISDDLIAALPSSQLAIEFVRERATEGAQVILFRSHAGWGLADDGDRVRLVTDSQRSINVGPDTQAGGIIRRRMNPDLAALAPFADAFAAPGFFFGEWAGGQPMEGGAVQMPFFSMSDPAQAFVTAAYDGGWVPSDFSWTDWHGAKEATRLQREPGAVEAASVRQLAKLLTTLIRGDRFSEGTLASAFESGLLPRILRRVAELANLTGYQPMELPDPWFTLTVHDGASLELPGIYEWVIQGVGSYIGRYTRGTRPTRQYTQNVRNLLAGRGYRAGNAAGFRRIHVALADAVRAGRGIELHILENPAAGNIGAREMALIAERGTLNGTGQPGGDGAPPE
;
A
#
# COMPACT_ATOMS: atom_id res chain seq x y z
N MET A 1 7.98 -11.76 19.77
CA MET A 1 8.40 -10.35 19.69
C MET A 1 7.25 -9.57 19.08
N GLY A 2 6.93 -8.38 19.61
CA GLY A 2 5.89 -7.52 19.04
C GLY A 2 6.27 -7.00 17.65
N THR A 3 5.31 -6.42 16.94
CA THR A 3 5.53 -5.78 15.62
C THR A 3 6.56 -4.63 15.74
N ALA A 4 7.17 -4.18 14.64
CA ALA A 4 8.00 -2.96 14.67
C ALA A 4 7.20 -1.73 15.12
N ALA A 5 5.91 -1.66 14.78
CA ALA A 5 5.01 -0.64 15.32
C ALA A 5 4.95 -0.72 16.85
N ASP A 6 4.73 -1.90 17.42
CA ASP A 6 4.70 -2.06 18.88
C ASP A 6 6.03 -1.66 19.53
N ARG A 7 7.17 -2.06 18.96
CA ARG A 7 8.49 -1.69 19.48
C ARG A 7 8.75 -0.18 19.46
N LEU A 8 8.41 0.50 18.36
CA LEU A 8 8.56 1.95 18.25
C LEU A 8 7.61 2.67 19.21
N THR A 9 6.37 2.21 19.33
CA THR A 9 5.39 2.81 20.25
C THR A 9 5.70 2.52 21.72
N GLU A 10 6.28 1.37 22.05
CA GLU A 10 6.74 1.05 23.40
C GLU A 10 7.92 1.93 23.82
N PHE A 11 8.86 2.18 22.89
CA PHE A 11 10.01 3.07 23.12
C PHE A 11 9.57 4.49 23.52
N TRP A 12 8.52 5.02 22.90
CA TRP A 12 8.02 6.36 23.19
C TRP A 12 6.84 6.40 24.17
N GLY A 13 6.12 5.29 24.34
CA GLY A 13 4.81 5.24 25.00
C GLY A 13 4.83 5.52 26.49
N GLY A 14 5.95 5.24 27.16
CA GLY A 14 6.17 5.60 28.57
C GLY A 14 6.97 6.89 28.77
N PHE A 15 7.32 7.60 27.70
CA PHE A 15 8.18 8.78 27.81
C PHE A 15 7.39 10.01 28.25
N GLU A 16 7.56 10.40 29.52
CA GLU A 16 6.90 11.57 30.11
C GLU A 16 7.72 12.87 30.06
N GLY A 17 8.91 12.81 29.45
CA GLY A 17 9.87 13.92 29.45
C GLY A 17 10.48 14.20 30.83
N GLY A 18 11.07 15.37 30.98
CA GLY A 18 11.73 15.80 32.21
C GLY A 18 12.22 17.24 32.08
N ARG A 19 13.40 17.55 32.65
CA ARG A 19 14.08 18.82 32.38
C ARG A 19 14.39 18.96 30.88
N HIS A 20 14.73 17.86 30.22
CA HIS A 20 14.92 17.76 28.78
C HIS A 20 13.97 16.72 28.20
N TRP A 21 13.47 17.02 27.01
CA TRP A 21 12.61 16.20 26.16
C TRP A 21 13.45 15.39 25.18
N ILE A 22 14.43 14.63 25.70
CA ILE A 22 15.22 13.66 24.94
C ILE A 22 14.99 12.29 25.59
N HIS A 23 14.74 11.26 24.79
CA HIS A 23 14.59 9.91 25.35
C HIS A 23 15.93 9.47 25.99
N PRO A 24 15.96 8.86 27.19
CA PRO A 24 17.21 8.55 27.89
C PRO A 24 18.22 7.73 27.06
N ALA A 25 17.72 6.81 26.22
CA ALA A 25 18.58 6.01 25.33
C ALA A 25 19.27 6.86 24.25
N ASP A 26 18.59 7.90 23.75
CA ASP A 26 19.17 8.84 22.80
C ASP A 26 20.04 9.88 23.51
N GLU A 27 19.66 10.31 24.73
CA GLU A 27 20.43 11.27 25.53
C GLU A 27 21.85 10.75 25.80
N ALA A 28 21.99 9.46 26.13
CA ALA A 28 23.28 8.82 26.33
C ALA A 28 24.22 8.92 25.11
N ILE A 29 23.65 9.01 23.90
CA ILE A 29 24.39 9.20 22.65
C ILE A 29 24.65 10.69 22.44
N LEU A 30 23.62 11.52 22.57
CA LEU A 30 23.67 12.96 22.29
C LEU A 30 24.59 13.73 23.25
N ARG A 31 24.83 13.23 24.46
CA ARG A 31 25.77 13.81 25.43
C ARG A 31 27.25 13.54 25.12
N GLN A 32 27.56 12.69 24.15
CA GLN A 32 28.94 12.46 23.74
C GLN A 32 29.51 13.71 23.07
N ASP A 33 30.78 14.04 23.31
CA ASP A 33 31.44 15.27 22.81
C ASP A 33 31.23 15.51 21.29
N ARG A 34 31.14 14.44 20.50
CA ARG A 34 30.89 14.49 19.06
C ARG A 34 29.53 15.09 18.68
N TYR A 35 28.51 14.90 19.52
CA TYR A 35 27.12 15.28 19.24
C TYR A 35 26.60 16.39 20.16
N ASP A 36 27.16 16.55 21.37
CA ASP A 36 26.64 17.48 22.38
C ASP A 36 26.56 18.93 21.87
N ALA A 37 27.57 19.38 21.12
CA ALA A 37 27.58 20.71 20.50
C ALA A 37 26.48 20.94 19.44
N ARG A 38 25.85 19.85 18.95
CA ARG A 38 24.72 19.87 18.01
C ARG A 38 23.36 19.96 18.72
N VAL A 39 23.33 19.92 20.05
CA VAL A 39 22.09 19.95 20.84
C VAL A 39 22.01 21.26 21.62
N ARG A 40 20.81 21.83 21.65
CA ARG A 40 20.42 22.90 22.55
C ARG A 40 19.63 22.27 23.69
N TRP A 41 20.23 22.23 24.88
CA TRP A 41 19.67 21.53 26.03
C TRP A 41 18.56 22.31 26.74
N ASP A 42 18.83 23.57 27.05
CA ASP A 42 17.89 24.41 27.81
C ASP A 42 16.94 25.20 26.90
N ALA A 43 15.72 25.42 27.39
CA ALA A 43 14.73 26.26 26.71
C ALA A 43 15.13 27.74 26.72
N PRO A 44 14.68 28.54 25.73
CA PRO A 44 14.69 29.99 25.84
C PRO A 44 13.93 30.45 27.10
N GLU A 45 14.41 31.50 27.76
CA GLU A 45 13.80 31.99 29.01
C GLU A 45 12.42 32.63 28.78
N ASN A 46 12.21 33.20 27.59
CA ASN A 46 10.97 33.87 27.20
C ASN A 46 10.80 33.85 25.67
N GLN A 47 9.66 34.37 25.20
CA GLN A 47 9.33 34.35 23.77
C GLN A 47 10.23 35.25 22.91
N THR A 48 10.74 36.35 23.46
CA THR A 48 11.71 37.20 22.75
C THR A 48 12.99 36.41 22.50
N ASP A 49 13.47 35.68 23.52
CA ASP A 49 14.63 34.82 23.40
C ASP A 49 14.37 33.65 22.45
N ALA A 50 13.16 33.09 22.42
CA ALA A 50 12.80 32.05 21.46
C ALA A 50 12.85 32.54 20.00
N VAL A 51 12.38 33.76 19.74
CA VAL A 51 12.47 34.40 18.41
C VAL A 51 13.92 34.70 18.06
N ASP A 52 14.69 35.24 19.00
CA ASP A 52 16.10 35.53 18.81
C ASP A 52 16.91 34.25 18.57
N GLU A 53 16.61 33.18 19.31
CA GLU A 53 17.16 31.85 19.13
C GLU A 53 16.82 31.36 17.73
N PHE A 54 15.54 31.29 17.34
CA PHE A 54 15.16 30.88 15.98
C PHE A 54 15.90 31.68 14.89
N ARG A 55 16.10 32.99 15.06
CA ARG A 55 16.82 33.83 14.10
C ARG A 55 18.31 33.53 14.05
N ARG A 56 18.96 33.35 15.21
CA ARG A 56 20.42 33.20 15.37
C ARG A 56 20.92 31.75 15.35
N GLU A 57 20.05 30.77 15.62
CA GLU A 57 20.43 29.38 15.86
C GLU A 57 21.11 28.77 14.64
N ARG A 58 22.26 28.14 14.89
CA ARG A 58 22.97 27.29 13.93
C ARG A 58 22.45 25.87 14.07
N SER A 59 21.41 25.49 13.32
CA SER A 59 21.01 24.09 13.05
C SER A 59 21.30 23.10 14.20
N ARG A 60 20.76 23.36 15.40
CA ARG A 60 20.86 22.45 16.56
C ARG A 60 19.55 21.73 16.80
N LEU A 61 19.64 20.54 17.41
CA LEU A 61 18.50 19.80 17.94
C LEU A 61 18.00 20.45 19.24
N GLN A 62 16.69 20.61 19.37
CA GLN A 62 16.06 21.26 20.51
C GLN A 62 15.60 20.22 21.53
N ALA A 63 16.31 20.14 22.66
CA ALA A 63 15.99 19.23 23.76
C ALA A 63 14.91 19.78 24.69
N SER A 64 14.48 21.03 24.52
CA SER A 64 13.43 21.63 25.34
C SER A 64 12.00 21.40 24.81
N LEU A 65 11.85 20.82 23.62
CA LEU A 65 10.57 20.58 22.94
C LEU A 65 10.24 19.10 22.91
N ILE A 66 8.97 18.76 23.03
CA ILE A 66 8.47 17.37 23.00
C ILE A 66 8.93 16.71 21.69
N PRO A 67 9.50 15.49 21.73
CA PRO A 67 9.91 14.78 20.52
C PRO A 67 8.71 14.51 19.64
N GLN A 68 8.94 14.47 18.34
CA GLN A 68 7.95 14.12 17.35
C GLN A 68 8.54 13.09 16.40
N PRO A 69 8.72 11.83 16.85
CA PRO A 69 9.18 10.73 16.00
C PRO A 69 8.16 10.41 14.90
N TYR A 70 6.89 10.72 15.14
CA TYR A 70 5.80 10.48 14.20
C TYR A 70 4.56 11.33 14.50
N ILE A 71 3.66 11.39 13.53
CA ILE A 71 2.30 11.93 13.61
C ILE A 71 1.37 10.90 12.90
N GLY A 72 0.21 10.60 13.46
CA GLY A 72 -0.73 9.61 12.92
C GLY A 72 -0.80 8.32 13.76
N ASP A 73 -1.69 7.41 13.37
CA ASP A 73 -1.85 6.08 13.98
C ASP A 73 -0.94 5.09 13.27
N LEU A 74 0.14 4.67 13.92
CA LEU A 74 1.15 3.80 13.32
C LEU A 74 0.64 2.39 13.02
N ARG A 75 -0.38 1.91 13.73
CA ARG A 75 -0.95 0.58 13.55
C ARG A 75 -1.93 0.54 12.38
N ARG A 76 -2.65 1.65 12.15
CA ARG A 76 -3.68 1.73 11.11
C ARG A 76 -3.19 2.37 9.82
N ALA A 77 -2.17 3.24 9.87
CA ALA A 77 -1.73 3.99 8.71
C ALA A 77 -1.21 3.07 7.60
N ASP A 78 -1.86 3.11 6.45
CA ASP A 78 -1.45 2.39 5.24
C ASP A 78 -0.75 3.28 4.21
N ILE A 79 -0.52 4.55 4.58
CA ILE A 79 0.28 5.54 3.86
C ILE A 79 1.28 6.13 4.84
N VAL A 80 2.58 6.01 4.55
CA VAL A 80 3.67 6.47 5.43
C VAL A 80 4.54 7.48 4.70
N LEU A 81 4.59 8.70 5.25
CA LEU A 81 5.44 9.79 4.76
C LEU A 81 6.75 9.80 5.56
N CYS A 82 7.88 9.66 4.87
CA CYS A 82 9.20 9.54 5.49
C CYS A 82 9.97 10.87 5.43
N LEU A 83 10.23 11.45 6.59
CA LEU A 83 10.89 12.75 6.74
C LEU A 83 12.18 12.68 7.56
N LEU A 84 12.90 13.79 7.65
CA LEU A 84 14.18 13.84 8.37
C LEU A 84 13.97 14.11 9.85
N ASN A 85 13.46 15.27 10.18
CA ASN A 85 13.24 15.68 11.55
C ASN A 85 12.17 16.78 11.59
N PRO A 86 11.46 16.95 12.72
CA PRO A 86 10.45 17.99 12.84
C PRO A 86 11.08 19.38 12.74
N GLY A 87 10.40 20.28 12.02
CA GLY A 87 10.85 21.65 11.83
C GLY A 87 10.65 22.51 13.08
N LEU A 88 11.58 23.43 13.32
CA LEU A 88 11.46 24.43 14.39
C LEU A 88 10.78 25.71 13.89
N ASP A 89 9.84 26.23 14.66
CA ASP A 89 9.18 27.53 14.53
C ASP A 89 9.25 28.27 15.88
N PRO A 90 9.40 29.62 15.91
CA PRO A 90 9.41 30.38 17.17
C PRO A 90 8.18 30.14 18.06
N GLY A 91 7.04 29.78 17.46
CA GLY A 91 5.81 29.47 18.18
C GLY A 91 5.83 28.14 18.91
N ASN A 92 6.76 27.22 18.63
CA ASN A 92 6.72 25.87 19.21
C ASN A 92 6.76 25.86 20.74
N TRP A 93 7.57 26.72 21.38
CA TRP A 93 7.63 26.79 22.84
C TRP A 93 6.33 27.33 23.47
N LEU A 94 5.60 28.20 22.76
CA LEU A 94 4.27 28.65 23.19
C LEU A 94 3.24 27.54 22.98
N ASP A 95 3.24 26.93 21.80
CA ASP A 95 2.32 25.88 21.41
C ASP A 95 2.44 24.68 22.37
N GLU A 96 3.65 24.33 22.81
CA GLU A 96 3.93 23.21 23.72
C GLU A 96 3.96 23.58 25.21
N GLY A 97 3.61 24.83 25.53
CA GLY A 97 3.52 25.35 26.88
C GLY A 97 2.57 24.55 27.77
N SER A 98 2.71 24.70 29.08
CA SER A 98 1.85 24.00 30.04
C SER A 98 0.37 24.36 29.82
N ARG A 99 -0.50 23.35 29.77
CA ARG A 99 -1.96 23.44 29.62
C ARG A 99 -2.48 23.85 28.23
N THR A 100 -1.66 23.80 27.18
CA THR A 100 -2.17 23.98 25.82
C THR A 100 -2.81 22.69 25.29
N VAL A 101 -3.81 22.84 24.42
CA VAL A 101 -4.43 21.71 23.70
C VAL A 101 -3.40 21.02 22.81
N THR A 102 -2.55 21.79 22.14
CA THR A 102 -1.47 21.26 21.28
C THR A 102 -0.53 20.34 22.05
N ARG A 103 -0.14 20.70 23.27
CA ARG A 103 0.67 19.84 24.13
C ARG A 103 -0.04 18.52 24.43
N ALA A 104 -1.33 18.57 24.78
CA ALA A 104 -2.11 17.37 25.08
C ALA A 104 -2.20 16.46 23.85
N LEU A 105 -2.57 17.00 22.69
CA LEU A 105 -2.66 16.25 21.44
C LEU A 105 -1.31 15.64 21.03
N LYS A 106 -0.21 16.40 21.14
CA LYS A 106 1.13 15.94 20.79
C LYS A 106 1.59 14.79 21.70
N LEU A 107 1.35 14.89 23.02
CA LEU A 107 1.65 13.80 23.97
C LEU A 107 0.77 12.58 23.71
N SER A 108 -0.54 12.75 23.49
CA SER A 108 -1.43 11.66 23.11
C SER A 108 -0.97 10.97 21.82
N GLY A 109 -0.57 11.73 20.81
CA GLY A 109 -0.02 11.20 19.56
C GLY A 109 1.29 10.44 19.78
N LEU A 110 2.23 10.99 20.57
CA LEU A 110 3.49 10.35 20.94
C LEU A 110 3.25 9.00 21.62
N HIS A 111 2.28 8.94 22.53
CA HIS A 111 1.91 7.73 23.27
C HIS A 111 0.94 6.81 22.53
N GLN A 112 0.52 7.17 21.31
CA GLN A 112 -0.52 6.48 20.54
C GLN A 112 -1.82 6.26 21.33
N ALA A 113 -2.16 7.22 22.18
CA ALA A 113 -3.47 7.26 22.82
C ALA A 113 -4.55 7.56 21.75
N PRO A 114 -5.78 7.03 21.89
CA PRO A 114 -6.85 7.27 20.94
C PRO A 114 -7.14 8.76 20.75
N LEU A 115 -7.14 9.22 19.50
CA LEU A 115 -7.47 10.58 19.10
C LEU A 115 -8.57 10.56 18.03
N ALA A 116 -9.44 11.58 18.04
CA ALA A 116 -10.44 11.77 16.98
C ALA A 116 -9.77 11.99 15.62
N SER A 117 -8.68 12.77 15.61
CA SER A 117 -7.77 12.96 14.48
C SER A 117 -6.37 12.44 14.87
N PRO A 118 -6.00 11.20 14.52
CA PRO A 118 -4.67 10.65 14.82
C PRO A 118 -3.55 11.50 14.21
N PHE A 119 -3.77 12.02 13.00
CA PHE A 119 -2.94 13.08 12.45
C PHE A 119 -3.30 14.44 13.08
N TRP A 120 -2.99 14.60 14.36
CA TRP A 120 -3.44 15.72 15.18
C TRP A 120 -3.07 17.11 14.64
N CYS A 121 -2.06 17.21 13.78
CA CYS A 121 -1.69 18.47 13.14
C CYS A 121 -2.77 19.03 12.20
N VAL A 122 -3.83 18.29 11.88
CA VAL A 122 -5.00 18.82 11.13
C VAL A 122 -6.24 18.97 12.00
N ASP A 123 -6.11 18.85 13.32
CA ASP A 123 -7.21 19.04 14.26
C ASP A 123 -7.60 20.53 14.33
N PRO A 124 -8.89 20.89 14.13
CA PRO A 124 -9.33 22.28 14.15
C PRO A 124 -9.14 22.98 15.50
N GLU A 125 -9.02 22.25 16.63
CA GLU A 125 -8.78 22.85 17.95
C GLU A 125 -7.43 23.59 18.05
N ILE A 126 -6.49 23.27 17.16
CA ILE A 126 -5.15 23.88 17.13
C ILE A 126 -4.93 24.78 15.90
N ALA A 127 -5.99 25.29 15.27
CA ALA A 127 -5.93 26.07 14.04
C ALA A 127 -5.02 27.33 14.10
N ASN A 128 -4.74 27.82 15.30
CA ASN A 128 -3.86 28.97 15.56
C ASN A 128 -2.36 28.63 15.65
N THR A 129 -1.98 27.35 15.64
CA THR A 129 -0.60 26.87 15.84
C THR A 129 0.19 26.78 14.54
N GLY A 130 1.52 26.70 14.67
CA GLY A 130 2.41 26.45 13.53
C GLY A 130 2.16 25.10 12.86
N ALA A 131 1.88 24.05 13.65
CA ALA A 131 1.63 22.71 13.15
C ALA A 131 0.42 22.65 12.20
N PHE A 132 -0.71 23.26 12.59
CA PHE A 132 -1.90 23.32 11.75
C PHE A 132 -1.69 24.12 10.48
N ARG A 133 -1.13 25.33 10.61
CA ARG A 133 -0.86 26.22 9.47
C ARG A 133 0.07 25.58 8.44
N TRP A 134 0.91 24.63 8.86
CA TRP A 134 1.80 23.90 7.97
C TRP A 134 1.15 22.67 7.32
N TRP A 135 0.46 21.83 8.09
CA TRP A 135 -0.09 20.55 7.61
C TRP A 135 -1.46 20.67 6.96
N TRP A 136 -2.34 21.52 7.49
CA TRP A 136 -3.71 21.64 6.98
C TRP A 136 -3.76 22.00 5.48
N PRO A 137 -2.99 22.97 4.95
CA PRO A 137 -3.04 23.28 3.51
C PRO A 137 -2.62 22.12 2.62
N LYS A 138 -1.75 21.23 3.11
CA LYS A 138 -1.27 20.05 2.36
C LYS A 138 -2.36 18.98 2.29
N PHE A 139 -3.02 18.73 3.42
CA PHE A 139 -4.15 17.81 3.51
C PHE A 139 -5.36 18.35 2.75
N ALA A 140 -5.64 19.65 2.83
CA ALA A 140 -6.71 20.29 2.07
C ALA A 140 -6.50 20.14 0.56
N ALA A 141 -5.28 20.37 0.05
CA ALA A 141 -4.98 20.17 -1.36
C ALA A 141 -5.15 18.70 -1.81
N LEU A 142 -4.76 17.73 -0.96
CA LEU A 142 -5.03 16.31 -1.20
C LEU A 142 -6.54 16.02 -1.22
N ALA A 143 -7.27 16.59 -0.27
CA ALA A 143 -8.72 16.43 -0.14
C ALA A 143 -9.43 17.01 -1.36
N ASP A 144 -9.02 18.15 -1.90
CA ASP A 144 -9.56 18.71 -3.15
C ASP A 144 -9.39 17.73 -4.34
N GLY A 145 -8.22 17.07 -4.42
CA GLY A 145 -7.98 16.01 -5.40
C GLY A 145 -8.93 14.82 -5.23
N LEU A 146 -9.19 14.40 -3.98
CA LEU A 146 -10.15 13.34 -3.68
C LEU A 146 -11.60 13.77 -3.93
N VAL A 147 -11.94 15.04 -3.74
CA VAL A 147 -13.26 15.60 -4.08
C VAL A 147 -13.49 15.48 -5.58
N ALA A 148 -12.47 15.72 -6.41
CA ALA A 148 -12.55 15.46 -7.85
C ALA A 148 -12.76 13.96 -8.18
N ASP A 149 -12.34 13.06 -7.28
CA ASP A 149 -12.58 11.61 -7.38
C ASP A 149 -13.95 11.17 -6.79
N GLY A 150 -14.76 12.13 -6.33
CA GLY A 150 -16.12 11.92 -5.83
C GLY A 150 -16.24 11.69 -4.32
N TRP A 151 -15.24 12.12 -3.54
CA TRP A 151 -15.32 12.23 -2.08
C TRP A 151 -16.01 13.53 -1.66
N SER A 152 -16.53 13.60 -0.43
CA SER A 152 -16.76 14.91 0.21
C SER A 152 -15.47 15.39 0.86
N PHE A 153 -15.33 16.71 1.04
CA PHE A 153 -14.13 17.30 1.65
C PHE A 153 -13.91 16.77 3.08
N ASP A 154 -14.97 16.75 3.90
CA ASP A 154 -14.90 16.29 5.29
C ASP A 154 -14.54 14.80 5.39
N GLU A 155 -15.10 13.97 4.50
CA GLU A 155 -14.75 12.54 4.43
C GLU A 155 -13.30 12.33 4.01
N ALA A 156 -12.83 13.10 3.02
CA ALA A 156 -11.44 13.04 2.57
C ALA A 156 -10.47 13.46 3.67
N MET A 157 -10.74 14.57 4.37
CA MET A 157 -9.91 15.06 5.49
C MET A 157 -9.86 14.04 6.63
N SER A 158 -11.02 13.52 7.04
CA SER A 158 -11.11 12.52 8.11
C SER A 158 -10.37 11.23 7.74
N SER A 159 -10.57 10.71 6.52
CA SER A 159 -9.90 9.50 6.04
C SER A 159 -8.38 9.69 5.95
N LEU A 160 -7.90 10.82 5.43
CA LEU A 160 -6.47 11.15 5.39
C LEU A 160 -5.87 11.17 6.81
N ALA A 161 -6.55 11.80 7.77
CA ALA A 161 -6.07 11.87 9.16
C ALA A 161 -6.01 10.51 9.87
N GLN A 162 -6.80 9.53 9.42
CA GLN A 162 -6.83 8.17 9.96
C GLN A 162 -5.84 7.22 9.28
N ARG A 163 -5.49 7.47 8.01
CA ARG A 163 -4.74 6.54 7.15
C ARG A 163 -3.31 6.96 6.86
N VAL A 164 -3.01 8.26 7.01
CA VAL A 164 -1.66 8.80 6.80
C VAL A 164 -0.92 8.84 8.13
N ALA A 165 0.30 8.32 8.15
CA ALA A 165 1.28 8.60 9.17
C ALA A 165 2.48 9.35 8.56
N CYS A 166 3.06 10.23 9.34
CA CYS A 166 4.33 10.88 9.07
C CYS A 166 5.35 10.35 10.07
N VAL A 167 6.52 9.89 9.62
CA VAL A 167 7.60 9.38 10.47
C VAL A 167 8.86 10.18 10.20
N GLU A 168 9.46 10.66 11.27
CA GLU A 168 10.70 11.43 11.28
C GLU A 168 11.86 10.51 11.65
N ILE A 169 12.90 10.43 10.81
CA ILE A 169 14.04 9.56 11.11
C ILE A 169 14.81 10.02 12.35
N VAL A 170 14.80 11.31 12.67
CA VAL A 170 15.27 11.89 13.93
C VAL A 170 14.12 12.65 14.59
N ALA A 171 13.75 12.25 15.81
CA ALA A 171 12.55 12.73 16.48
C ALA A 171 12.61 14.19 17.00
N TYR A 172 13.76 14.86 16.92
CA TYR A 172 14.01 16.12 17.63
C TYR A 172 13.97 17.34 16.72
N HIS A 173 13.45 18.46 17.23
CA HIS A 173 13.20 19.65 16.43
C HIS A 173 14.49 20.35 16.05
N SER A 174 14.57 20.85 14.83
CA SER A 174 15.65 21.76 14.43
C SER A 174 15.19 22.70 13.33
N ARG A 175 15.87 23.85 13.23
CA ARG A 175 15.58 24.82 12.16
C ARG A 175 16.00 24.33 10.78
N ARG A 176 17.04 23.51 10.71
CA ARG A 176 17.60 22.98 9.47
C ARG A 176 18.02 21.54 9.67
N SER A 177 17.72 20.70 8.69
CA SER A 177 18.03 19.28 8.72
C SER A 177 19.48 18.94 8.31
N ASN A 178 20.33 19.93 8.03
CA ASN A 178 21.72 19.69 7.62
C ASN A 178 22.63 19.15 8.73
N LEU A 179 22.15 19.11 9.98
CA LEU A 179 22.83 18.45 11.09
C LEU A 179 22.56 16.94 11.13
N ILE A 180 21.52 16.48 10.42
CA ILE A 180 21.08 15.09 10.35
C ILE A 180 21.99 14.37 9.37
N SER A 181 22.96 13.64 9.92
CA SER A 181 23.98 12.91 9.18
C SER A 181 23.83 11.41 9.38
N ASP A 182 24.36 10.62 8.46
CA ASP A 182 24.25 9.15 8.50
C ASP A 182 24.84 8.57 9.79
N ASP A 183 25.93 9.16 10.33
CA ASP A 183 26.51 8.75 11.61
C ASP A 183 25.59 9.03 12.79
N LEU A 184 24.83 10.13 12.77
CA LEU A 184 23.86 10.44 13.81
C LEU A 184 22.66 9.49 13.73
N ILE A 185 22.13 9.27 12.53
CA ILE A 185 21.01 8.33 12.28
C ILE A 185 21.40 6.92 12.76
N ALA A 186 22.61 6.45 12.41
CA ALA A 186 23.11 5.14 12.81
C ALA A 186 23.31 5.01 14.33
N ALA A 187 23.59 6.12 15.02
CA ALA A 187 23.89 6.11 16.44
C ALA A 187 22.64 6.18 17.34
N LEU A 188 21.53 6.77 16.88
CA LEU A 188 20.33 6.98 17.70
C LEU A 188 19.42 5.74 17.72
N PRO A 189 19.14 5.15 18.89
CA PRO A 189 18.18 4.05 19.03
C PRO A 189 16.80 4.37 18.44
N SER A 190 16.28 5.58 18.65
CA SER A 190 14.98 5.98 18.10
C SER A 190 14.95 5.97 16.56
N SER A 191 16.03 6.40 15.92
CA SER A 191 16.16 6.39 14.46
C SER A 191 16.15 4.97 13.90
N GLN A 192 16.83 4.03 14.57
CA GLN A 192 16.84 2.63 14.14
C GLN A 192 15.44 2.00 14.23
N LEU A 193 14.69 2.28 15.29
CA LEU A 193 13.30 1.83 15.43
C LEU A 193 12.38 2.44 14.37
N ALA A 194 12.56 3.71 14.01
CA ALA A 194 11.81 4.36 12.92
C ALA A 194 12.09 3.67 11.57
N ILE A 195 13.35 3.37 11.26
CA ILE A 195 13.73 2.67 10.02
C ILE A 195 13.13 1.25 9.99
N GLU A 196 13.21 0.51 11.10
CA GLU A 196 12.62 -0.82 11.22
C GLU A 196 11.10 -0.78 11.00
N PHE A 197 10.40 0.19 11.62
CA PHE A 197 8.97 0.39 11.42
C PHE A 197 8.63 0.62 9.95
N VAL A 198 9.29 1.55 9.28
CA VAL A 198 9.00 1.86 7.87
C VAL A 198 9.26 0.66 6.96
N ARG A 199 10.35 -0.09 7.21
CA ARG A 199 10.66 -1.33 6.47
C ARG A 199 9.57 -2.38 6.65
N GLU A 200 9.15 -2.64 7.88
CA GLU A 200 8.09 -3.62 8.17
C GLU A 200 6.76 -3.19 7.51
N ARG A 201 6.37 -1.92 7.65
CA ARG A 201 5.14 -1.40 7.01
C ARG A 201 5.14 -1.56 5.49
N ALA A 202 6.27 -1.35 4.82
CA ALA A 202 6.38 -1.59 3.38
C ALA A 202 6.09 -3.06 3.03
N THR A 203 6.64 -4.01 3.81
CA THR A 203 6.42 -5.46 3.61
C THR A 203 4.99 -5.90 3.90
N GLU A 204 4.29 -5.19 4.80
CA GLU A 204 2.87 -5.39 5.12
C GLU A 204 1.92 -4.75 4.09
N GLY A 205 2.48 -4.12 3.04
CA GLY A 205 1.71 -3.56 1.92
C GLY A 205 1.28 -2.11 2.11
N ALA A 206 1.80 -1.39 3.10
CA ALA A 206 1.63 0.06 3.18
C ALA A 206 2.37 0.76 2.03
N GLN A 207 1.85 1.92 1.62
CA GLN A 207 2.53 2.79 0.69
C GLN A 207 3.52 3.68 1.45
N VAL A 208 4.81 3.46 1.25
CA VAL A 208 5.91 4.27 1.80
C VAL A 208 6.35 5.30 0.78
N ILE A 209 6.35 6.57 1.17
CA ILE A 209 6.74 7.70 0.32
C ILE A 209 8.00 8.34 0.90
N LEU A 210 9.10 8.19 0.16
CA LEU A 210 10.38 8.77 0.47
C LEU A 210 10.52 10.11 -0.27
N PHE A 211 10.92 11.15 0.43
CA PHE A 211 11.28 12.44 -0.16
C PHE A 211 12.79 12.52 -0.39
N ARG A 212 13.28 13.65 -0.93
CA ARG A 212 14.68 13.85 -1.38
C ARG A 212 15.76 13.32 -0.41
N SER A 213 15.53 13.38 0.90
CA SER A 213 16.45 12.89 1.93
C SER A 213 16.35 11.38 2.24
N HIS A 214 15.93 10.59 1.25
CA HIS A 214 15.68 9.15 1.35
C HIS A 214 16.88 8.30 1.77
N ALA A 215 18.11 8.73 1.51
CA ALA A 215 19.31 7.93 1.77
C ALA A 215 19.41 7.44 3.22
N GLY A 216 19.06 8.29 4.19
CA GLY A 216 19.08 7.94 5.61
C GLY A 216 18.12 6.79 5.99
N TRP A 217 17.05 6.58 5.21
CA TRP A 217 16.09 5.49 5.46
C TRP A 217 16.61 4.12 5.02
N GLY A 218 17.68 4.07 4.20
CA GLY A 218 18.24 2.82 3.71
C GLY A 218 17.20 1.96 2.98
N LEU A 219 16.37 2.61 2.16
CA LEU A 219 15.31 2.02 1.34
C LEU A 219 15.45 2.50 -0.10
N ALA A 220 15.29 1.57 -1.05
CA ALA A 220 15.29 1.87 -2.48
C ALA A 220 13.85 2.03 -2.99
N ASP A 221 13.66 2.84 -4.02
CA ASP A 221 12.40 2.87 -4.78
C ASP A 221 12.23 1.51 -5.49
N ASP A 222 11.11 0.84 -5.22
CA ASP A 222 10.77 -0.46 -5.82
C ASP A 222 9.71 -0.36 -6.93
N GLY A 223 9.24 0.85 -7.23
CA GLY A 223 8.20 1.14 -8.22
C GLY A 223 6.77 0.85 -7.74
N ASP A 224 6.58 0.21 -6.59
CA ASP A 224 5.29 -0.21 -6.04
C ASP A 224 5.07 0.36 -4.63
N ARG A 225 5.60 -0.29 -3.60
CA ARG A 225 5.33 0.01 -2.18
C ARG A 225 6.21 1.12 -1.64
N VAL A 226 7.46 1.20 -2.09
CA VAL A 226 8.40 2.24 -1.70
C VAL A 226 8.62 3.16 -2.89
N ARG A 227 8.23 4.43 -2.75
CA ARG A 227 8.28 5.40 -3.86
C ARG A 227 9.12 6.60 -3.48
N LEU A 228 10.15 6.88 -4.27
CA LEU A 228 10.95 8.08 -4.18
C LEU A 228 10.30 9.19 -4.99
N VAL A 229 9.94 10.27 -4.30
CA VAL A 229 9.34 11.46 -4.91
C VAL A 229 10.39 12.55 -5.08
N THR A 230 10.57 12.99 -6.33
CA THR A 230 11.68 13.89 -6.74
C THR A 230 11.22 15.27 -7.21
N ASP A 231 9.91 15.49 -7.36
CA ASP A 231 9.32 16.73 -7.87
C ASP A 231 9.23 17.86 -6.82
N SER A 232 9.59 17.59 -5.56
CA SER A 232 9.58 18.58 -4.49
C SER A 232 10.97 19.21 -4.28
N GLN A 233 11.08 20.54 -4.44
CA GLN A 233 12.39 21.23 -4.41
C GLN A 233 12.94 21.52 -3.00
N ARG A 234 12.10 21.68 -1.97
CA ARG A 234 12.54 22.12 -0.62
C ARG A 234 11.70 21.64 0.57
N SER A 235 10.44 21.26 0.37
CA SER A 235 9.53 20.83 1.43
C SER A 235 8.58 19.75 0.90
N ILE A 236 7.90 19.04 1.82
CA ILE A 236 6.84 18.10 1.43
C ILE A 236 5.81 18.85 0.60
N ASN A 237 5.60 18.34 -0.61
CA ASN A 237 4.50 18.71 -1.46
C ASN A 237 3.71 17.45 -1.79
N VAL A 238 2.46 17.43 -1.35
CA VAL A 238 1.50 16.34 -1.61
C VAL A 238 0.29 16.86 -2.36
N GLY A 239 0.38 18.03 -2.99
CA GLY A 239 -0.71 18.56 -3.82
C GLY A 239 -1.14 17.57 -4.90
N PRO A 240 -2.38 17.69 -5.42
CA PRO A 240 -3.01 16.67 -6.26
C PRO A 240 -2.26 16.40 -7.56
N ASP A 241 -1.47 17.36 -8.04
CA ASP A 241 -0.67 17.26 -9.28
C ASP A 241 0.78 16.80 -9.05
N THR A 242 1.13 16.48 -7.80
CA THR A 242 2.46 15.95 -7.45
C THR A 242 2.50 14.43 -7.56
N GLN A 243 3.69 13.85 -7.70
CA GLN A 243 3.90 12.40 -7.66
C GLN A 243 3.38 11.81 -6.34
N ALA A 244 3.70 12.45 -5.21
CA ALA A 244 3.21 12.02 -3.89
C ALA A 244 1.67 12.09 -3.81
N GLY A 245 1.07 13.20 -4.26
CA GLY A 245 -0.38 13.36 -4.28
C GLY A 245 -1.09 12.31 -5.14
N GLY A 246 -0.57 12.02 -6.34
CA GLY A 246 -1.09 10.96 -7.20
C GLY A 246 -0.97 9.56 -6.58
N ILE A 247 0.14 9.27 -5.89
CA ILE A 247 0.32 8.01 -5.15
C ILE A 247 -0.71 7.90 -4.02
N ILE A 248 -0.85 8.94 -3.19
CA ILE A 248 -1.80 8.99 -2.08
C ILE A 248 -3.23 8.83 -2.59
N ARG A 249 -3.64 9.60 -3.61
CA ARG A 249 -4.99 9.51 -4.20
C ARG A 249 -5.30 8.12 -4.73
N ARG A 250 -4.37 7.46 -5.41
CA ARG A 250 -4.54 6.07 -5.85
C ARG A 250 -4.72 5.12 -4.66
N ARG A 251 -3.92 5.29 -3.59
CA ARG A 251 -4.03 4.44 -2.39
C ARG A 251 -5.32 4.67 -1.61
N MET A 252 -5.86 5.88 -1.66
CA MET A 252 -7.12 6.24 -1.00
C MET A 252 -8.33 5.65 -1.71
N ASN A 253 -8.28 5.53 -3.03
CA ASN A 253 -9.37 4.98 -3.84
C ASN A 253 -9.26 3.44 -4.01
N PRO A 254 -10.40 2.73 -4.13
CA PRO A 254 -10.42 1.32 -4.48
C PRO A 254 -9.78 1.02 -5.84
N ASP A 255 -9.22 -0.17 -5.99
CA ASP A 255 -8.68 -0.66 -7.26
C ASP A 255 -9.82 -1.11 -8.19
N LEU A 256 -10.03 -0.32 -9.26
CA LEU A 256 -11.01 -0.61 -10.30
C LEU A 256 -10.77 -1.98 -10.98
N ALA A 257 -9.51 -2.36 -11.17
CA ALA A 257 -9.14 -3.61 -11.83
C ALA A 257 -9.49 -4.84 -10.98
N ALA A 258 -9.61 -4.70 -9.67
CA ALA A 258 -9.99 -5.79 -8.78
C ALA A 258 -11.42 -6.29 -9.03
N LEU A 259 -12.35 -5.38 -9.40
CA LEU A 259 -13.77 -5.71 -9.57
C LEU A 259 -14.26 -5.68 -11.02
N ALA A 260 -13.62 -4.94 -11.92
CA ALA A 260 -14.02 -4.85 -13.33
C ALA A 260 -14.22 -6.23 -14.02
N PRO A 261 -13.38 -7.26 -13.79
CA PRO A 261 -13.56 -8.58 -14.41
C PRO A 261 -14.85 -9.31 -14.02
N PHE A 262 -15.48 -8.96 -12.90
CA PHE A 262 -16.72 -9.60 -12.44
C PHE A 262 -17.96 -9.09 -13.19
N ALA A 263 -17.86 -7.95 -13.88
CA ALA A 263 -18.97 -7.37 -14.63
C ALA A 263 -19.51 -8.32 -15.71
N ASP A 264 -18.61 -8.87 -16.53
CA ASP A 264 -19.00 -9.82 -17.59
C ASP A 264 -19.46 -11.16 -17.01
N ALA A 265 -18.78 -11.64 -15.96
CA ALA A 265 -19.12 -12.91 -15.31
C ALA A 265 -20.55 -12.87 -14.74
N PHE A 266 -20.91 -11.82 -14.02
CA PHE A 266 -22.22 -11.70 -13.37
C PHE A 266 -23.34 -11.34 -14.36
N ALA A 267 -23.00 -10.80 -15.53
CA ALA A 267 -23.95 -10.55 -16.61
C ALA A 267 -24.19 -11.77 -17.51
N ALA A 268 -23.38 -12.83 -17.40
CA ALA A 268 -23.48 -14.01 -18.26
C ALA A 268 -24.84 -14.72 -18.06
N PRO A 269 -25.55 -15.07 -19.16
CA PRO A 269 -26.78 -15.84 -19.05
C PRO A 269 -26.54 -17.17 -18.32
N GLY A 270 -27.36 -17.44 -17.29
CA GLY A 270 -27.25 -18.65 -16.49
C GLY A 270 -26.11 -18.65 -15.47
N PHE A 271 -25.48 -17.49 -15.20
CA PHE A 271 -24.53 -17.37 -14.09
C PHE A 271 -25.19 -17.79 -12.76
N PHE A 272 -24.54 -18.72 -12.06
CA PHE A 272 -25.00 -19.23 -10.78
C PHE A 272 -24.31 -18.48 -9.63
N PHE A 273 -25.03 -17.57 -8.98
CA PHE A 273 -24.50 -16.78 -7.86
C PHE A 273 -24.44 -17.58 -6.54
N GLY A 274 -25.38 -18.51 -6.36
CA GLY A 274 -25.48 -19.35 -5.18
C GLY A 274 -26.89 -19.89 -5.02
N GLU A 275 -27.13 -20.60 -3.91
CA GLU A 275 -28.43 -21.17 -3.58
C GLU A 275 -28.71 -21.15 -2.08
N TRP A 276 -29.98 -21.14 -1.72
CA TRP A 276 -30.39 -21.39 -0.33
C TRP A 276 -30.23 -22.86 0.01
N ALA A 277 -29.55 -23.13 1.12
CA ALA A 277 -29.31 -24.45 1.68
C ALA A 277 -29.78 -24.50 3.16
N GLY A 278 -29.74 -25.69 3.76
CA GLY A 278 -30.24 -25.92 5.12
C GLY A 278 -31.76 -26.07 5.17
N GLY A 279 -32.37 -25.77 6.33
CA GLY A 279 -33.81 -25.95 6.55
C GLY A 279 -34.24 -27.41 6.77
N GLN A 280 -33.30 -28.35 6.78
CA GLN A 280 -33.58 -29.77 6.96
C GLN A 280 -33.79 -30.10 8.44
N PRO A 281 -34.68 -31.07 8.76
CA PRO A 281 -34.77 -31.63 10.11
C PRO A 281 -33.44 -32.29 10.50
N MET A 282 -32.97 -32.00 11.70
CA MET A 282 -31.81 -32.61 12.32
C MET A 282 -32.25 -33.68 13.33
N GLU A 283 -31.32 -34.56 13.69
CA GLU A 283 -31.55 -35.58 14.70
C GLU A 283 -31.97 -34.92 16.04
N GLY A 284 -33.04 -35.43 16.67
CA GLY A 284 -33.61 -34.84 17.88
C GLY A 284 -34.66 -33.75 17.67
N GLY A 285 -35.11 -33.50 16.43
CA GLY A 285 -36.24 -32.60 16.13
C GLY A 285 -35.87 -31.12 16.04
N ALA A 286 -34.59 -30.78 16.14
CA ALA A 286 -34.09 -29.46 15.76
C ALA A 286 -34.18 -29.27 14.23
N VAL A 287 -34.34 -28.04 13.75
CA VAL A 287 -34.28 -27.72 12.31
C VAL A 287 -33.03 -26.89 12.07
N GLN A 288 -32.24 -27.26 11.07
CA GLN A 288 -31.08 -26.47 10.67
C GLN A 288 -31.57 -25.13 10.11
N MET A 289 -31.05 -24.02 10.64
CA MET A 289 -31.36 -22.69 10.09
C MET A 289 -30.93 -22.62 8.61
N PRO A 290 -31.80 -22.15 7.70
CA PRO A 290 -31.42 -21.91 6.31
C PRO A 290 -30.27 -20.92 6.21
N PHE A 291 -29.38 -21.14 5.25
CA PHE A 291 -28.24 -20.27 4.96
C PHE A 291 -28.05 -20.17 3.44
N PHE A 292 -27.46 -19.08 2.97
CA PHE A 292 -27.16 -18.89 1.57
C PHE A 292 -25.75 -19.38 1.25
N SER A 293 -25.65 -20.37 0.37
CA SER A 293 -24.38 -20.91 -0.10
C SER A 293 -23.97 -20.19 -1.38
N MET A 294 -23.00 -19.27 -1.29
CA MET A 294 -22.42 -18.60 -2.46
C MET A 294 -21.65 -19.58 -3.34
N SER A 295 -21.66 -19.34 -4.66
CA SER A 295 -20.77 -20.04 -5.58
C SER A 295 -19.33 -19.55 -5.47
N ASP A 296 -18.36 -20.35 -5.94
CA ASP A 296 -16.94 -19.96 -5.90
C ASP A 296 -16.66 -18.60 -6.57
N PRO A 297 -17.26 -18.25 -7.74
CA PRO A 297 -17.10 -16.92 -8.31
C PRO A 297 -17.70 -15.79 -7.46
N ALA A 298 -18.82 -16.01 -6.78
CA ALA A 298 -19.42 -15.02 -5.88
C ALA A 298 -18.58 -14.80 -4.62
N GLN A 299 -18.02 -15.87 -4.05
CA GLN A 299 -17.06 -15.79 -2.95
C GLN A 299 -15.79 -15.04 -3.37
N ALA A 300 -15.27 -15.33 -4.56
CA ALA A 300 -14.10 -14.66 -5.13
C ALA A 300 -14.34 -13.15 -5.34
N PHE A 301 -15.55 -12.76 -5.72
CA PHE A 301 -15.95 -11.35 -5.79
C PHE A 301 -15.85 -10.66 -4.43
N VAL A 302 -16.38 -11.28 -3.36
CA VAL A 302 -16.30 -10.71 -2.01
C VAL A 302 -14.86 -10.55 -1.56
N THR A 303 -14.01 -11.56 -1.79
CA THR A 303 -12.57 -11.46 -1.50
C THR A 303 -11.91 -10.33 -2.28
N ALA A 304 -12.16 -10.24 -3.60
CA ALA A 304 -11.60 -9.19 -4.44
C ALA A 304 -12.07 -7.78 -4.01
N ALA A 305 -13.29 -7.64 -3.50
CA ALA A 305 -13.79 -6.38 -2.97
C ALA A 305 -13.02 -5.94 -1.71
N TYR A 306 -12.68 -6.87 -0.80
CA TYR A 306 -11.83 -6.55 0.35
C TYR A 306 -10.39 -6.21 -0.08
N ASP A 307 -9.77 -7.08 -0.88
CA ASP A 307 -8.38 -6.93 -1.30
C ASP A 307 -8.16 -5.67 -2.15
N GLY A 308 -9.14 -5.32 -2.98
CA GLY A 308 -9.14 -4.11 -3.82
C GLY A 308 -9.59 -2.84 -3.09
N GLY A 309 -9.83 -2.87 -1.78
CA GLY A 309 -10.20 -1.67 -1.01
C GLY A 309 -11.63 -1.15 -1.24
N TRP A 310 -12.52 -1.94 -1.85
CA TRP A 310 -13.92 -1.59 -2.07
C TRP A 310 -14.78 -1.66 -0.80
N VAL A 311 -14.25 -2.24 0.27
CA VAL A 311 -14.90 -2.35 1.59
C VAL A 311 -14.11 -1.55 2.64
N PRO A 312 -14.08 -0.20 2.55
CA PRO A 312 -13.32 0.68 3.46
C PRO A 312 -13.59 0.38 4.95
N SER A 313 -12.53 0.30 5.74
CA SER A 313 -12.60 0.10 7.20
C SER A 313 -12.96 1.37 7.98
N ASP A 314 -12.72 2.53 7.39
CA ASP A 314 -12.92 3.88 7.94
C ASP A 314 -14.28 4.51 7.57
N PHE A 315 -15.25 3.69 7.18
CA PHE A 315 -16.59 4.11 6.78
C PHE A 315 -17.67 3.50 7.68
N SER A 316 -18.48 4.37 8.31
CA SER A 316 -19.64 3.98 9.13
C SER A 316 -20.84 3.66 8.24
N TRP A 317 -20.86 2.44 7.69
CA TRP A 317 -21.94 1.99 6.81
C TRP A 317 -23.30 1.87 7.51
N THR A 318 -23.32 1.66 8.83
CA THR A 318 -24.53 1.57 9.64
C THR A 318 -25.26 2.90 9.70
N ASP A 319 -24.53 4.00 9.86
CA ASP A 319 -25.11 5.34 9.89
C ASP A 319 -25.55 5.77 8.48
N TRP A 320 -24.83 5.33 7.45
CA TRP A 320 -25.10 5.69 6.07
C TRP A 320 -26.23 4.89 5.41
N HIS A 321 -26.47 3.63 5.78
CA HIS A 321 -27.47 2.77 5.13
C HIS A 321 -28.89 3.39 5.09
N GLY A 322 -29.27 4.19 6.09
CA GLY A 322 -30.53 4.92 6.14
C GLY A 322 -30.51 6.31 5.50
N ALA A 323 -29.37 6.77 4.98
CA ALA A 323 -29.22 8.10 4.43
C ALA A 323 -29.93 8.25 3.07
N LYS A 324 -30.26 9.50 2.71
CA LYS A 324 -30.88 9.83 1.41
C LYS A 324 -30.03 9.35 0.23
N GLU A 325 -28.70 9.46 0.33
CA GLU A 325 -27.77 9.00 -0.72
C GLU A 325 -27.86 7.48 -0.92
N ALA A 326 -27.87 6.69 0.15
CA ALA A 326 -28.00 5.24 0.09
C ALA A 326 -29.32 4.82 -0.54
N THR A 327 -30.41 5.44 -0.11
CA THR A 327 -31.75 5.18 -0.64
C THR A 327 -31.83 5.48 -2.14
N ARG A 328 -31.27 6.63 -2.57
CA ARG A 328 -31.19 7.01 -3.98
C ARG A 328 -30.43 5.96 -4.79
N LEU A 329 -29.20 5.62 -4.38
CA LEU A 329 -28.35 4.68 -5.11
C LEU A 329 -29.00 3.29 -5.25
N GLN A 330 -29.77 2.84 -4.25
CA GLN A 330 -30.45 1.54 -4.30
C GLN A 330 -31.74 1.56 -5.13
N ARG A 331 -32.52 2.65 -5.09
CA ARG A 331 -33.91 2.66 -5.57
C ARG A 331 -34.13 3.48 -6.84
N GLU A 332 -33.34 4.53 -7.08
CA GLU A 332 -33.56 5.41 -8.22
C GLU A 332 -32.92 4.84 -9.50
N PRO A 333 -33.69 4.74 -10.61
CA PRO A 333 -33.15 4.35 -11.90
C PRO A 333 -32.03 5.30 -12.34
N GLY A 334 -30.93 4.78 -12.90
CA GLY A 334 -29.80 5.59 -13.37
C GLY A 334 -28.84 6.08 -12.28
N ALA A 335 -29.19 5.96 -10.99
CA ALA A 335 -28.36 6.49 -9.91
C ALA A 335 -27.00 5.77 -9.78
N VAL A 336 -26.97 4.45 -10.00
CA VAL A 336 -25.74 3.65 -9.98
C VAL A 336 -24.85 4.00 -11.17
N GLU A 337 -25.44 4.18 -12.35
CA GLU A 337 -24.74 4.51 -13.59
C GLU A 337 -24.08 5.88 -13.54
N ALA A 338 -24.63 6.81 -12.75
CA ALA A 338 -24.05 8.13 -12.50
C ALA A 338 -23.11 8.18 -11.28
N ALA A 339 -23.00 7.09 -10.50
CA ALA A 339 -22.28 7.10 -9.24
C ALA A 339 -20.76 7.22 -9.41
N SER A 340 -20.11 7.86 -8.44
CA SER A 340 -18.66 7.90 -8.30
C SER A 340 -18.10 6.59 -7.75
N VAL A 341 -16.79 6.37 -7.88
CA VAL A 341 -16.09 5.21 -7.29
C VAL A 341 -16.38 5.12 -5.79
N ARG A 342 -16.34 6.25 -5.08
CA ARG A 342 -16.58 6.29 -3.63
C ARG A 342 -18.03 5.92 -3.27
N GLN A 343 -19.01 6.38 -4.03
CA GLN A 343 -20.42 6.02 -3.81
C GLN A 343 -20.67 4.53 -4.03
N LEU A 344 -20.06 3.93 -5.06
CA LEU A 344 -20.13 2.50 -5.32
C LEU A 344 -19.44 1.70 -4.20
N ALA A 345 -18.30 2.15 -3.69
CA ALA A 345 -17.62 1.52 -2.56
C ALA A 345 -18.46 1.56 -1.27
N LYS A 346 -19.14 2.69 -0.98
CA LYS A 346 -20.08 2.77 0.15
C LYS A 346 -21.21 1.76 -0.01
N LEU A 347 -21.82 1.71 -1.20
CA LEU A 347 -22.91 0.79 -1.49
C LEU A 347 -22.47 -0.68 -1.39
N LEU A 348 -21.32 -1.03 -1.96
CA LEU A 348 -20.73 -2.38 -1.84
C LEU A 348 -20.40 -2.73 -0.39
N THR A 349 -19.86 -1.78 0.39
CA THR A 349 -19.60 -2.00 1.82
C THR A 349 -20.88 -2.34 2.55
N THR A 350 -21.95 -1.59 2.32
CA THR A 350 -23.26 -1.81 2.92
C THR A 350 -23.83 -3.17 2.54
N LEU A 351 -23.73 -3.58 1.28
CA LEU A 351 -24.22 -4.89 0.82
C LEU A 351 -23.38 -6.04 1.41
N ILE A 352 -22.05 -5.99 1.29
CA ILE A 352 -21.14 -7.06 1.71
C ILE A 352 -21.10 -7.20 3.23
N ARG A 353 -21.05 -6.09 3.98
CA ARG A 353 -21.09 -6.15 5.44
C ARG A 353 -22.48 -6.45 5.95
N GLY A 354 -23.53 -5.93 5.31
CA GLY A 354 -24.93 -6.19 5.64
C GLY A 354 -25.31 -7.66 5.52
N ASP A 355 -24.73 -8.38 4.55
CA ASP A 355 -24.94 -9.82 4.36
C ASP A 355 -24.53 -10.66 5.58
N ARG A 356 -23.57 -10.17 6.39
CA ARG A 356 -23.18 -10.82 7.66
C ARG A 356 -24.23 -10.68 8.76
N PHE A 357 -25.18 -9.76 8.62
CA PHE A 357 -26.25 -9.50 9.58
C PHE A 357 -27.61 -9.94 9.07
N SER A 358 -27.79 -9.97 7.75
CA SER A 358 -29.02 -10.40 7.09
C SER A 358 -28.66 -11.34 5.95
N GLU A 359 -28.81 -12.64 6.21
CA GLU A 359 -28.50 -13.72 5.26
C GLU A 359 -29.18 -13.49 3.91
N GLY A 360 -28.43 -13.62 2.82
CA GLY A 360 -28.96 -13.46 1.46
C GLY A 360 -29.14 -12.01 0.99
N THR A 361 -28.58 -11.02 1.69
CA THR A 361 -28.54 -9.61 1.24
C THR A 361 -27.84 -9.48 -0.11
N LEU A 362 -26.67 -10.10 -0.28
CA LEU A 362 -25.92 -10.08 -1.54
C LEU A 362 -26.64 -10.86 -2.64
N ALA A 363 -27.28 -11.97 -2.29
CA ALA A 363 -28.10 -12.74 -3.22
C ALA A 363 -29.26 -11.90 -3.76
N SER A 364 -29.99 -11.21 -2.88
CA SER A 364 -31.08 -10.31 -3.27
C SER A 364 -30.58 -9.14 -4.13
N ALA A 365 -29.40 -8.59 -3.82
CA ALA A 365 -28.77 -7.55 -4.64
C ALA A 365 -28.36 -8.05 -6.03
N PHE A 366 -27.96 -9.31 -6.15
CA PHE A 366 -27.69 -9.95 -7.43
C PHE A 366 -28.99 -10.19 -8.23
N GLU A 367 -29.99 -10.83 -7.62
CA GLU A 367 -31.28 -11.17 -8.24
C GLU A 367 -32.07 -9.93 -8.71
N SER A 368 -32.02 -8.84 -7.95
CA SER A 368 -32.64 -7.56 -8.34
C SER A 368 -31.87 -6.82 -9.44
N GLY A 369 -30.69 -7.30 -9.83
CA GLY A 369 -29.82 -6.66 -10.81
C GLY A 369 -29.01 -5.47 -10.29
N LEU A 370 -29.13 -5.12 -9.01
CA LEU A 370 -28.37 -4.02 -8.39
C LEU A 370 -26.86 -4.29 -8.44
N LEU A 371 -26.42 -5.48 -8.01
CA LEU A 371 -25.01 -5.84 -7.98
C LEU A 371 -24.38 -5.91 -9.39
N PRO A 372 -25.03 -6.53 -10.41
CA PRO A 372 -24.59 -6.42 -11.80
C PRO A 372 -24.46 -4.98 -12.32
N ARG A 373 -25.39 -4.08 -11.98
CA ARG A 373 -25.31 -2.65 -12.37
C ARG A 373 -24.11 -1.95 -11.74
N ILE A 374 -23.83 -2.23 -10.46
CA ILE A 374 -22.63 -1.72 -9.77
C ILE A 374 -21.38 -2.17 -10.51
N LEU A 375 -21.24 -3.47 -10.78
CA LEU A 375 -20.05 -4.03 -11.43
C LEU A 375 -19.86 -3.50 -12.85
N ARG A 376 -20.94 -3.35 -13.62
CA ARG A 376 -20.87 -2.71 -14.94
C ARG A 376 -20.33 -1.29 -14.84
N ARG A 377 -20.83 -0.50 -13.88
CA ARG A 377 -20.33 0.86 -13.66
C ARG A 377 -18.85 0.87 -13.26
N VAL A 378 -18.40 -0.08 -12.43
CA VAL A 378 -16.98 -0.23 -12.09
C VAL A 378 -16.14 -0.50 -13.34
N ALA A 379 -16.57 -1.40 -14.22
CA ALA A 379 -15.88 -1.69 -15.48
C ALA A 379 -15.83 -0.47 -16.42
N GLU A 380 -16.93 0.29 -16.53
CA GLU A 380 -16.95 1.56 -17.28
C GLU A 380 -15.94 2.56 -16.75
N LEU A 381 -15.90 2.76 -15.42
CA LEU A 381 -14.96 3.67 -14.76
C LEU A 381 -13.51 3.22 -14.97
N ALA A 382 -13.24 1.91 -14.92
CA ALA A 382 -11.91 1.37 -15.22
C ALA A 382 -11.46 1.79 -16.63
N ASN A 383 -12.30 1.54 -17.63
CA ASN A 383 -12.03 1.86 -19.04
C ASN A 383 -11.79 3.36 -19.26
N LEU A 384 -12.54 4.23 -18.57
CA LEU A 384 -12.39 5.69 -18.65
C LEU A 384 -11.07 6.20 -18.08
N THR A 385 -10.50 5.52 -17.07
CA THR A 385 -9.21 5.90 -16.46
C THR A 385 -7.98 5.41 -17.23
N GLY A 386 -8.16 4.88 -18.45
CA GLY A 386 -7.05 4.33 -19.24
C GLY A 386 -6.62 2.93 -18.81
N TYR A 387 -7.44 2.21 -18.03
CA TYR A 387 -7.27 0.76 -17.88
C TYR A 387 -7.54 0.12 -19.24
N GLN A 388 -6.46 -0.23 -19.91
CA GLN A 388 -6.45 -1.11 -21.07
C GLN A 388 -5.83 -2.40 -20.56
N PRO A 389 -6.59 -3.52 -20.41
CA PRO A 389 -5.93 -4.81 -20.28
C PRO A 389 -5.08 -4.98 -21.55
N MET A 390 -3.76 -5.02 -21.39
CA MET A 390 -2.91 -5.26 -22.55
C MET A 390 -3.16 -6.69 -23.01
N GLU A 391 -3.82 -6.83 -24.14
CA GLU A 391 -3.98 -8.13 -24.77
C GLU A 391 -2.60 -8.66 -25.17
N LEU A 392 -2.37 -9.95 -24.93
CA LEU A 392 -1.17 -10.61 -25.44
C LEU A 392 -1.21 -10.51 -26.98
N PRO A 393 -0.12 -10.05 -27.63
CA PRO A 393 0.00 -10.13 -29.08
C PRO A 393 -0.26 -11.56 -29.57
N ASP A 394 -0.74 -11.72 -30.81
CA ASP A 394 -0.86 -13.04 -31.42
C ASP A 394 -0.05 -13.08 -32.74
N PRO A 395 1.03 -13.88 -32.81
CA PRO A 395 1.64 -14.64 -31.73
C PRO A 395 2.45 -13.76 -30.76
N TRP A 396 2.38 -14.00 -29.44
CA TRP A 396 3.22 -13.31 -28.45
C TRP A 396 4.59 -13.98 -28.23
N PHE A 397 4.80 -15.15 -28.83
CA PHE A 397 6.10 -15.85 -28.87
C PHE A 397 6.18 -16.75 -30.11
N THR A 398 7.40 -17.09 -30.52
CA THR A 398 7.65 -18.10 -31.55
C THR A 398 7.94 -19.46 -30.92
N LEU A 399 7.28 -20.53 -31.40
CA LEU A 399 7.54 -21.90 -30.95
C LEU A 399 8.47 -22.63 -31.92
N THR A 400 9.55 -23.19 -31.41
CA THR A 400 10.45 -24.08 -32.14
C THR A 400 10.53 -25.43 -31.43
N VAL A 401 10.28 -26.52 -32.14
CA VAL A 401 10.50 -27.89 -31.63
C VAL A 401 11.76 -28.43 -32.31
N HIS A 402 12.79 -28.74 -31.53
CA HIS A 402 14.07 -29.23 -32.04
C HIS A 402 13.94 -30.68 -32.55
N ASP A 403 14.85 -31.08 -33.43
CA ASP A 403 14.87 -32.42 -34.01
C ASP A 403 14.92 -33.51 -32.93
N GLY A 404 13.97 -34.44 -32.99
CA GLY A 404 13.83 -35.52 -32.00
C GLY A 404 13.07 -35.13 -30.72
N ALA A 405 12.64 -33.87 -30.58
CA ALA A 405 11.82 -33.42 -29.46
C ALA A 405 10.31 -33.46 -29.80
N SER A 406 9.47 -33.56 -28.76
CA SER A 406 8.02 -33.73 -28.86
C SER A 406 7.31 -33.15 -27.64
N LEU A 407 6.18 -32.47 -27.89
CA LEU A 407 5.28 -31.94 -26.86
C LEU A 407 4.40 -33.03 -26.22
N GLU A 408 4.28 -34.19 -26.87
CA GLU A 408 3.48 -35.33 -26.39
C GLU A 408 4.23 -36.17 -25.34
N LEU A 409 5.55 -36.02 -25.25
CA LEU A 409 6.40 -36.72 -24.31
C LEU A 409 6.93 -35.76 -23.24
N PRO A 410 7.21 -36.21 -22.01
CA PRO A 410 7.93 -35.40 -21.02
C PRO A 410 9.27 -34.91 -21.59
N GLY A 411 9.61 -33.65 -21.34
CA GLY A 411 10.78 -33.04 -21.98
C GLY A 411 11.25 -31.76 -21.30
N ILE A 412 12.28 -31.16 -21.90
CA ILE A 412 12.90 -29.92 -21.47
C ILE A 412 12.60 -28.82 -22.50
N TYR A 413 12.31 -27.62 -22.01
CA TYR A 413 12.05 -26.42 -22.80
C TYR A 413 12.94 -25.27 -22.36
N GLU A 414 13.07 -24.30 -23.25
CA GLU A 414 13.84 -23.09 -23.07
C GLU A 414 13.01 -21.88 -23.52
N TRP A 415 12.77 -20.93 -22.62
CA TRP A 415 12.28 -19.61 -22.98
C TRP A 415 13.45 -18.67 -23.21
N VAL A 416 13.53 -18.04 -24.36
CA VAL A 416 14.53 -17.01 -24.69
C VAL A 416 13.82 -15.67 -24.83
N ILE A 417 14.32 -14.66 -24.11
CA ILE A 417 13.84 -13.28 -24.19
C ILE A 417 14.97 -12.42 -24.76
N GLN A 418 14.69 -11.75 -25.88
CA GLN A 418 15.66 -10.95 -26.62
C GLN A 418 16.29 -9.86 -25.73
N GLY A 419 17.61 -9.95 -25.57
CA GLY A 419 18.40 -9.01 -24.76
C GLY A 419 18.19 -9.13 -23.25
N VAL A 420 17.57 -10.21 -22.75
CA VAL A 420 17.35 -10.46 -21.32
C VAL A 420 17.98 -11.78 -20.87
N GLY A 421 17.73 -12.87 -21.60
CA GLY A 421 18.32 -14.17 -21.25
C GLY A 421 17.40 -15.36 -21.46
N SER A 422 17.76 -16.50 -20.85
CA SER A 422 17.14 -17.81 -21.06
C SER A 422 16.66 -18.46 -19.76
N TYR A 423 15.48 -19.09 -19.80
CA TYR A 423 14.95 -19.94 -18.74
C TYR A 423 14.77 -21.37 -19.23
N ILE A 424 15.43 -22.31 -18.56
CA ILE A 424 15.29 -23.75 -18.81
C ILE A 424 14.23 -24.33 -17.85
N GLY A 425 13.37 -25.20 -18.35
CA GLY A 425 12.47 -25.95 -17.48
C GLY A 425 12.14 -27.32 -18.01
N ARG A 426 11.57 -28.16 -17.14
CA ARG A 426 10.97 -29.44 -17.54
C ARG A 426 9.44 -29.44 -17.54
N TYR A 427 8.85 -30.27 -18.38
CA TYR A 427 7.41 -30.52 -18.43
C TYR A 427 7.11 -32.02 -18.53
N THR A 428 5.97 -32.42 -17.97
CA THR A 428 5.37 -33.74 -18.20
C THR A 428 4.35 -33.73 -19.33
N ARG A 429 3.77 -32.56 -19.62
CA ARG A 429 2.84 -32.31 -20.73
C ARG A 429 3.21 -31.00 -21.41
N GLY A 430 3.27 -31.00 -22.74
CA GLY A 430 3.61 -29.81 -23.55
C GLY A 430 2.68 -28.61 -23.33
N THR A 431 1.48 -28.83 -22.76
CA THR A 431 0.55 -27.78 -22.36
C THR A 431 1.09 -26.85 -21.27
N ARG A 432 2.08 -27.28 -20.49
CA ARG A 432 2.72 -26.45 -19.47
C ARG A 432 3.46 -25.26 -20.10
N PRO A 433 4.54 -25.46 -20.88
CA PRO A 433 5.29 -24.34 -21.45
C PRO A 433 4.50 -23.55 -22.48
N THR A 434 3.47 -24.13 -23.12
CA THR A 434 2.66 -23.42 -24.12
C THR A 434 1.48 -22.69 -23.46
N ARG A 435 0.45 -23.43 -23.04
CA ARG A 435 -0.83 -22.87 -22.61
C ARG A 435 -0.81 -22.31 -21.18
N GLN A 436 -0.18 -23.02 -20.23
CA GLN A 436 -0.18 -22.56 -18.83
C GLN A 436 0.66 -21.30 -18.64
N TYR A 437 1.84 -21.21 -19.28
CA TYR A 437 2.65 -19.99 -19.25
C TYR A 437 1.92 -18.82 -19.90
N THR A 438 1.29 -19.04 -21.07
CA THR A 438 0.43 -18.03 -21.70
C THR A 438 -0.63 -17.50 -20.73
N GLN A 439 -1.34 -18.39 -20.02
CA GLN A 439 -2.36 -17.96 -19.05
C GLN A 439 -1.75 -17.19 -17.87
N ASN A 440 -0.59 -17.60 -17.36
CA ASN A 440 0.08 -16.91 -16.27
C ASN A 440 0.55 -15.50 -16.68
N VAL A 441 1.05 -15.35 -17.91
CA VAL A 441 1.44 -14.04 -18.44
C VAL A 441 0.20 -13.17 -18.67
N ARG A 442 -0.91 -13.72 -19.18
CA ARG A 442 -2.21 -12.99 -19.23
C ARG A 442 -2.67 -12.55 -17.86
N ASN A 443 -2.48 -13.39 -16.84
CA ASN A 443 -2.85 -13.02 -15.47
C ASN A 443 -1.98 -11.85 -15.00
N LEU A 444 -0.66 -11.90 -15.20
CA LEU A 444 0.26 -10.81 -14.84
C LEU A 444 0.01 -9.51 -15.60
N LEU A 445 -0.27 -9.57 -16.90
CA LEU A 445 -0.60 -8.39 -17.71
C LEU A 445 -1.94 -7.78 -17.32
N ALA A 446 -2.88 -8.60 -16.83
CA ALA A 446 -4.17 -8.17 -16.33
C ALA A 446 -4.20 -7.93 -14.81
N GLY A 447 -3.04 -7.92 -14.13
CA GLY A 447 -2.97 -7.70 -12.66
C GLY A 447 -3.60 -8.80 -11.79
N ARG A 448 -3.90 -9.98 -12.34
CA ARG A 448 -4.52 -11.10 -11.62
C ARG A 448 -3.46 -11.97 -10.92
N GLY A 449 -3.80 -12.52 -9.75
CA GLY A 449 -2.95 -13.43 -8.98
C GLY A 449 -2.69 -14.78 -9.66
N TYR A 450 -1.64 -15.49 -9.23
CA TYR A 450 -1.21 -16.77 -9.83
C TYR A 450 -2.23 -17.89 -9.65
N ARG A 451 -2.69 -18.10 -8.41
CA ARG A 451 -3.77 -19.05 -8.06
C ARG A 451 -4.39 -18.67 -6.71
N ALA A 452 -5.60 -19.15 -6.46
CA ALA A 452 -6.26 -19.00 -5.16
C ALA A 452 -5.34 -19.49 -4.02
N GLY A 453 -5.21 -18.69 -2.95
CA GLY A 453 -4.33 -18.97 -1.82
C GLY A 453 -2.82 -18.82 -2.08
N ASN A 454 -2.40 -18.40 -3.29
CA ASN A 454 -1.02 -18.06 -3.60
C ASN A 454 -0.96 -17.02 -4.74
N ALA A 455 -1.47 -15.82 -4.47
CA ALA A 455 -1.56 -14.75 -5.47
C ALA A 455 -0.18 -14.31 -5.99
N ALA A 456 0.84 -14.29 -5.12
CA ALA A 456 2.22 -13.92 -5.46
C ALA A 456 3.06 -15.08 -6.04
N GLY A 457 2.49 -16.28 -6.23
CA GLY A 457 3.21 -17.49 -6.61
C GLY A 457 3.77 -17.55 -8.02
N PHE A 458 3.80 -16.44 -8.75
CA PHE A 458 4.39 -16.38 -10.09
C PHE A 458 5.90 -16.60 -10.00
N ARG A 459 6.42 -17.47 -10.87
CA ARG A 459 7.86 -17.67 -11.04
C ARG A 459 8.48 -16.44 -11.68
N ARG A 460 9.76 -16.21 -11.41
CA ARG A 460 10.58 -15.14 -12.03
C ARG A 460 10.44 -15.08 -13.55
N ILE A 461 10.40 -16.23 -14.22
CA ILE A 461 10.18 -16.28 -15.68
C ILE A 461 8.81 -15.74 -16.11
N HIS A 462 7.73 -15.96 -15.34
CA HIS A 462 6.42 -15.39 -15.71
C HIS A 462 6.45 -13.87 -15.66
N VAL A 463 7.11 -13.30 -14.66
CA VAL A 463 7.31 -11.85 -14.52
C VAL A 463 8.15 -11.31 -15.67
N ALA A 464 9.30 -11.95 -15.95
CA ALA A 464 10.18 -11.55 -17.05
C ALA A 464 9.49 -11.61 -18.43
N LEU A 465 8.63 -12.61 -18.67
CA LEU A 465 7.84 -12.72 -19.89
C LEU A 465 6.80 -11.59 -20.00
N ALA A 466 6.11 -11.26 -18.91
CA ALA A 466 5.15 -10.15 -18.90
C ALA A 466 5.84 -8.80 -19.16
N ASP A 467 7.02 -8.58 -18.58
CA ASP A 467 7.82 -7.37 -18.81
C ASP A 467 8.38 -7.31 -20.23
N ALA A 468 8.75 -8.46 -20.81
CA ALA A 468 9.16 -8.55 -22.21
C ALA A 468 8.01 -8.17 -23.17
N VAL A 469 6.78 -8.60 -22.88
CA VAL A 469 5.59 -8.18 -23.64
C VAL A 469 5.37 -6.67 -23.51
N ARG A 470 5.41 -6.12 -22.29
CA ARG A 470 5.32 -4.67 -22.04
C ARG A 470 6.35 -3.87 -22.84
N ALA A 471 7.56 -4.40 -22.96
CA ALA A 471 8.69 -3.76 -23.64
C ALA A 471 8.77 -4.07 -25.14
N GLY A 472 7.84 -4.86 -25.70
CA GLY A 472 7.85 -5.24 -27.13
C GLY A 472 9.08 -6.05 -27.57
N ARG A 473 9.64 -6.88 -26.68
CA ARG A 473 10.83 -7.70 -26.97
C ARG A 473 10.45 -9.00 -27.71
N GLY A 474 11.36 -9.52 -28.53
CA GLY A 474 11.22 -10.87 -29.10
C GLY A 474 11.24 -11.94 -28.00
N ILE A 475 10.30 -12.90 -28.08
CA ILE A 475 10.17 -14.03 -27.15
C ILE A 475 10.10 -15.33 -27.96
N GLU A 476 10.92 -16.30 -27.58
CA GLU A 476 10.98 -17.62 -28.22
C GLU A 476 10.82 -18.73 -27.18
N LEU A 477 10.06 -19.77 -27.54
CA LEU A 477 9.94 -21.01 -26.81
C LEU A 477 10.56 -22.13 -27.64
N HIS A 478 11.60 -22.76 -27.12
CA HIS A 478 12.21 -23.93 -27.71
C HIS A 478 11.87 -25.18 -26.91
N ILE A 479 11.41 -26.23 -27.59
CA ILE A 479 11.31 -27.57 -27.02
C ILE A 479 12.59 -28.30 -27.39
N LEU A 480 13.46 -28.55 -26.41
CA LEU A 480 14.85 -28.95 -26.63
C LEU A 480 14.99 -30.45 -26.88
N GLU A 481 14.52 -31.27 -25.95
CA GLU A 481 14.71 -32.72 -25.98
C GLU A 481 13.75 -33.44 -25.02
N ASN A 482 13.54 -34.75 -25.24
CA ASN A 482 12.78 -35.64 -24.35
C ASN A 482 13.68 -36.70 -23.71
N PRO A 483 14.41 -36.38 -22.62
CA PRO A 483 15.26 -37.36 -21.96
C PRO A 483 14.42 -38.51 -21.36
N ALA A 484 15.02 -39.69 -21.23
CA ALA A 484 14.42 -40.78 -20.47
C ALA A 484 14.02 -40.32 -19.05
N ALA A 485 12.89 -40.80 -18.53
CA ALA A 485 12.25 -40.26 -17.31
C ALA A 485 13.18 -40.18 -16.08
N GLY A 486 14.15 -41.10 -15.95
CA GLY A 486 15.14 -41.09 -14.88
C GLY A 486 16.29 -40.07 -15.03
N ASN A 487 16.45 -39.47 -16.21
CA ASN A 487 17.57 -38.57 -16.53
C ASN A 487 17.15 -37.10 -16.73
N ILE A 488 15.85 -36.82 -16.76
CA ILE A 488 15.35 -35.47 -17.09
C ILE A 488 15.81 -34.38 -16.12
N GLY A 489 15.91 -34.70 -14.82
CA GLY A 489 16.35 -33.73 -13.80
C GLY A 489 17.84 -33.40 -13.90
N ALA A 490 18.69 -34.42 -14.08
CA ALA A 490 20.13 -34.21 -14.25
C ALA A 490 20.41 -33.41 -15.53
N ARG A 491 19.66 -33.68 -16.60
CA ARG A 491 19.78 -32.96 -17.86
C ARG A 491 19.30 -31.51 -17.77
N GLU A 492 18.17 -31.25 -17.07
CA GLU A 492 17.69 -29.90 -16.78
C GLU A 492 18.76 -29.08 -16.04
N MET A 493 19.38 -29.65 -15.02
CA MET A 493 20.45 -28.97 -14.26
C MET A 493 21.67 -28.64 -15.11
N ALA A 494 22.10 -29.56 -15.99
CA ALA A 494 23.22 -29.32 -16.89
C ALA A 494 22.96 -28.15 -17.84
N LEU A 495 21.76 -28.08 -18.43
CA LEU A 495 21.35 -27.00 -19.33
C LEU A 495 21.19 -25.65 -18.60
N ILE A 496 20.69 -25.68 -17.36
CA ILE A 496 20.66 -24.47 -16.50
C ILE A 496 22.07 -23.93 -16.29
N ALA A 497 23.04 -24.80 -16.00
CA ALA A 497 24.43 -24.39 -15.79
C ALA A 497 25.10 -23.89 -17.08
N GLU A 498 24.73 -24.45 -18.24
CA GLU A 498 25.27 -24.05 -19.54
C GLU A 498 24.78 -22.66 -19.97
N ARG A 499 23.48 -22.37 -19.82
CA ARG A 499 22.88 -21.13 -20.37
C ARG A 499 21.60 -20.60 -19.71
N GLY A 500 21.14 -21.19 -18.59
CA GLY A 500 19.89 -20.80 -17.91
C GLY A 500 20.01 -19.57 -17.01
N THR A 501 20.10 -18.38 -17.60
CA THR A 501 20.31 -17.11 -16.86
C THR A 501 19.12 -16.64 -16.01
N LEU A 502 17.91 -17.17 -16.25
CA LEU A 502 16.67 -16.80 -15.55
C LEU A 502 16.18 -17.86 -14.56
N ASN A 503 16.99 -18.90 -14.31
CA ASN A 503 16.66 -20.02 -13.41
C ASN A 503 17.00 -19.79 -11.93
N GLY A 504 17.73 -18.72 -11.60
CA GLY A 504 18.21 -18.42 -10.24
C GLY A 504 17.13 -17.98 -9.24
N THR A 505 17.47 -18.04 -7.96
CA THR A 505 16.59 -17.73 -6.81
C THR A 505 16.58 -16.26 -6.37
N GLY A 506 17.31 -15.36 -7.03
CA GLY A 506 17.37 -13.93 -6.70
C GLY A 506 16.32 -13.06 -7.41
N GLN A 507 15.99 -11.89 -6.84
CA GLN A 507 15.14 -10.86 -7.46
C GLN A 507 15.74 -10.30 -8.78
N PRO A 508 14.91 -9.77 -9.70
CA PRO A 508 15.36 -9.25 -10.99
C PRO A 508 15.91 -7.83 -10.84
N GLY A 509 17.22 -7.65 -11.01
CA GLY A 509 17.86 -6.33 -11.04
C GLY A 509 19.21 -6.34 -10.32
N GLY A 510 20.27 -6.60 -11.07
CA GLY A 510 21.64 -6.55 -10.57
C GLY A 510 22.59 -6.67 -11.74
N ASP A 511 22.95 -5.52 -12.31
CA ASP A 511 24.00 -5.41 -13.33
C ASP A 511 25.31 -5.96 -12.76
N GLY A 512 25.72 -7.13 -13.26
CA GLY A 512 27.08 -7.64 -13.10
C GLY A 512 27.93 -7.11 -14.24
N ALA A 513 28.70 -6.06 -13.98
CA ALA A 513 29.87 -5.75 -14.80
C ALA A 513 30.83 -6.97 -14.82
N PRO A 514 31.51 -7.24 -15.95
CA PRO A 514 32.32 -8.44 -16.09
C PRO A 514 33.63 -8.33 -15.28
N PRO A 515 34.16 -9.44 -14.75
CA PRO A 515 35.50 -9.45 -14.15
C PRO A 515 36.57 -9.38 -15.25
N GLU A 516 37.66 -8.66 -14.95
CA GLU A 516 38.91 -8.68 -15.73
C GLU A 516 39.56 -10.07 -15.77
#